data_AF-A0A1Q6QT24-F1
#
_entry.id   AF-A0A1Q6QT24-F1
#
_cell.length_a   1.000
_cell.length_b   1.000
_cell.length_c   1.000
_cell.angle_alpha   90.00
_cell.angle_beta   90.00
_cell.angle_gamma   90.00
#
_symmetry.space_group_name_H-M   'P 1'
#
loop_
_entity.id
_entity.type
_entity.pdbx_description
1 polymer ?
#
loop_
_entity_poly.entity_id
_entity_poly.type
_entity_poly.pdbx_seq_one_letter_code
_entity_poly.pdbx_strand_id
1 'polypeptide(L)'
;GALIVDGAGELYTKQAAQAVALAANLAGCLFPGKPLVEGTGSLYNQHILAGQLGLPWEETYFTRARDLAGRLARFQAPRFPRPRVLMLHASDNRRSNTVAMGKAVCNHLAPVCDIQTISLQNGAIYDCRGCSYTACLHYSRNGTCYYGGALPTEVFPAILQSDVVLLLCPNFNDSASANILALINRMTGLLLQQPLYDKYLYAIVVSGYSGGDLVARQILGALCLNKTMMLPPHFCLFQTANDPGAALAAPGVEERMKAWAGSILSTVHQPGGGPR
;
A
#
# COMPACT_ATOMS: atom_id res chain seq x y z
N GLY A 1 12.06 7.01 6.57
CA GLY A 1 12.87 7.17 5.35
C GLY A 1 12.18 8.05 4.34
N ALA A 2 12.97 8.69 3.49
CA ALA A 2 12.55 9.39 2.28
C ALA A 2 13.63 9.19 1.21
N LEU A 3 13.25 9.27 -0.05
CA LEU A 3 14.13 9.02 -1.19
C LEU A 3 14.12 10.24 -2.11
N ILE A 4 15.32 10.62 -2.53
CA ILE A 4 15.53 11.51 -3.67
C ILE A 4 16.30 10.66 -4.68
N VAL A 5 15.74 10.49 -5.88
CA VAL A 5 16.33 9.67 -6.93
C VAL A 5 16.31 10.48 -8.21
N ASP A 6 17.47 10.73 -8.78
CA ASP A 6 17.65 11.29 -10.10
C ASP A 6 18.43 10.35 -11.02
N GLY A 7 18.37 10.63 -12.32
CA GLY A 7 19.08 9.85 -13.33
C GLY A 7 19.37 10.69 -14.56
N ALA A 8 20.40 10.32 -15.31
CA ALA A 8 20.80 11.05 -16.53
C ALA A 8 19.83 10.87 -17.72
N GLY A 9 18.84 9.97 -17.61
CA GLY A 9 17.87 9.68 -18.68
C GLY A 9 16.43 9.67 -18.16
N GLU A 10 15.49 9.34 -19.06
CA GLU A 10 14.05 9.37 -18.77
C GLU A 10 13.50 8.06 -18.19
N LEU A 11 14.32 7.01 -18.13
CA LEU A 11 13.91 5.67 -17.72
C LEU A 11 14.53 5.27 -16.39
N TYR A 12 13.94 4.25 -15.77
CA TYR A 12 14.46 3.51 -14.61
C TYR A 12 14.52 4.24 -13.27
N THR A 13 14.42 5.57 -13.20
CA THR A 13 14.40 6.33 -11.92
C THR A 13 13.33 5.80 -10.96
N LYS A 14 12.12 5.54 -11.45
CA LYS A 14 11.03 4.98 -10.65
C LYS A 14 11.29 3.54 -10.19
N GLN A 15 11.82 2.71 -11.08
CA GLN A 15 12.11 1.31 -10.79
C GLN A 15 13.24 1.18 -9.76
N ALA A 16 14.30 2.00 -9.90
CA ALA A 16 15.38 2.11 -8.95
C ALA A 16 14.85 2.57 -7.57
N ALA A 17 14.00 3.60 -7.55
CA ALA A 17 13.37 4.06 -6.31
C ALA A 17 12.54 2.97 -5.62
N GLN A 18 11.78 2.16 -6.37
CA GLN A 18 11.03 1.04 -5.80
C GLN A 18 11.94 -0.05 -5.22
N ALA A 19 13.05 -0.37 -5.90
CA ALA A 19 14.01 -1.35 -5.42
C ALA A 19 14.69 -0.90 -4.12
N VAL A 20 15.16 0.36 -4.07
CA VAL A 20 15.75 0.96 -2.87
C VAL A 20 14.73 1.05 -1.74
N ALA A 21 13.49 1.46 -2.04
CA ALA A 21 12.42 1.53 -1.04
C ALA A 21 12.12 0.16 -0.43
N LEU A 22 12.04 -0.90 -1.24
CA LEU A 22 11.82 -2.26 -0.74
C LEU A 22 12.99 -2.70 0.13
N ALA A 23 14.23 -2.58 -0.36
CA ALA A 23 15.42 -2.99 0.38
C ALA A 23 15.53 -2.28 1.74
N ALA A 24 15.35 -0.96 1.76
CA ALA A 24 15.35 -0.19 2.99
C ALA A 24 14.21 -0.59 3.94
N ASN A 25 13.02 -0.87 3.41
CA ASN A 25 11.88 -1.28 4.23
C ASN A 25 12.09 -2.67 4.87
N LEU A 26 12.67 -3.61 4.12
CA LEU A 26 13.06 -4.92 4.64
C LEU A 26 14.20 -4.87 5.66
N ALA A 27 14.94 -3.77 5.69
CA ALA A 27 15.90 -3.45 6.74
C ALA A 27 15.27 -2.66 7.92
N GLY A 28 13.94 -2.48 7.93
CA GLY A 28 13.19 -1.84 9.02
C GLY A 28 12.85 -0.35 8.80
N CYS A 29 13.07 0.20 7.62
CA CYS A 29 12.75 1.61 7.35
C CYS A 29 11.25 1.85 7.13
N LEU A 30 10.65 2.70 7.96
CA LEU A 30 9.29 3.22 7.75
C LEU A 30 9.27 4.36 6.72
N PHE A 31 8.30 4.38 5.81
CA PHE A 31 8.06 5.50 4.89
C PHE A 31 6.70 6.19 5.12
N PRO A 32 6.65 7.54 5.19
CA PRO A 32 5.44 8.30 5.58
C PRO A 32 4.42 8.49 4.45
N GLY A 33 4.42 7.63 3.42
CA GLY A 33 3.60 7.79 2.20
C GLY A 33 4.09 8.93 1.30
N LYS A 34 3.96 8.76 -0.03
CA LYS A 34 4.63 9.59 -1.06
C LYS A 34 6.07 10.01 -0.68
N PRO A 35 6.95 9.09 -0.27
CA PRO A 35 8.25 9.42 0.31
C PRO A 35 9.33 9.70 -0.75
N LEU A 36 8.96 9.96 -2.00
CA LEU A 36 9.88 10.02 -3.14
C LEU A 36 9.79 11.37 -3.86
N VAL A 37 10.93 12.00 -4.04
CA VAL A 37 11.15 13.01 -5.09
C VAL A 37 12.01 12.37 -6.17
N GLU A 38 11.51 12.40 -7.39
CA GLU A 38 12.12 11.79 -8.56
C GLU A 38 12.52 12.90 -9.53
N GLY A 39 13.69 12.82 -10.14
CA GLY A 39 14.13 13.71 -11.24
C GLY A 39 14.59 12.90 -12.44
N THR A 40 13.88 12.97 -13.56
CA THR A 40 14.39 12.39 -14.82
C THR A 40 15.47 13.29 -15.41
N GLY A 41 16.23 12.81 -16.39
CA GLY A 41 17.37 13.55 -16.96
C GLY A 41 17.01 14.95 -17.47
N SER A 42 15.84 15.11 -18.08
CA SER A 42 15.31 16.41 -18.52
C SER A 42 14.55 17.19 -17.45
N LEU A 43 14.27 16.57 -16.29
CA LEU A 43 13.33 17.04 -15.28
C LEU A 43 11.90 17.29 -15.81
N TYR A 44 11.55 16.74 -16.98
CA TYR A 44 10.20 16.88 -17.54
C TYR A 44 9.14 16.34 -16.57
N ASN A 45 9.47 15.36 -15.75
CA ASN A 45 8.57 14.85 -14.70
C ASN A 45 8.18 15.90 -13.63
N GLN A 46 8.78 17.09 -13.62
CA GLN A 46 8.38 18.22 -12.77
C GLN A 46 7.30 19.12 -13.40
N HIS A 47 7.05 19.05 -14.71
CA HIS A 47 6.30 20.09 -15.44
C HIS A 47 4.91 20.40 -14.88
N ILE A 48 4.17 19.38 -14.41
CA ILE A 48 2.83 19.57 -13.83
C ILE A 48 2.90 20.44 -12.56
N LEU A 49 3.81 20.12 -11.64
CA LEU A 49 3.92 20.87 -10.39
C LEU A 49 4.59 22.23 -10.63
N ALA A 50 5.56 22.29 -11.55
CA ALA A 50 6.18 23.54 -11.95
C ALA A 50 5.15 24.54 -12.48
N GLY A 51 4.22 24.10 -13.34
CA GLY A 51 3.11 24.91 -13.81
C GLY A 51 2.14 25.35 -12.71
N GLN A 52 1.91 24.52 -11.68
CA GLN A 52 1.08 24.87 -10.53
C GLN A 52 1.73 25.89 -9.60
N LEU A 53 3.06 25.82 -9.44
CA LEU A 53 3.83 26.72 -8.56
C LEU A 53 4.33 27.98 -9.27
N GLY A 54 4.30 28.01 -10.60
CA GLY A 54 4.90 29.09 -11.39
C GLY A 54 6.43 29.12 -11.31
N LEU A 55 7.07 27.97 -11.09
CA LEU A 55 8.52 27.85 -10.90
C LEU A 55 9.18 27.14 -12.09
N PRO A 56 10.47 27.39 -12.37
CA PRO A 56 11.28 26.55 -13.24
C PRO A 56 11.31 25.08 -12.77
N TRP A 57 11.56 24.15 -13.69
CA TRP A 57 11.55 22.70 -13.36
C TRP A 57 12.62 22.32 -12.33
N GLU A 58 13.82 22.87 -12.46
CA GLU A 58 14.92 22.66 -11.52
C GLU A 58 14.59 23.20 -10.13
N GLU A 59 14.08 24.43 -10.05
CA GLU A 59 13.66 25.02 -8.79
C GLU A 59 12.50 24.24 -8.14
N THR A 60 11.59 23.71 -8.96
CA THR A 60 10.51 22.82 -8.52
C THR A 60 11.08 21.54 -7.91
N TYR A 61 12.07 20.91 -8.55
CA TYR A 61 12.73 19.70 -8.04
C TYR A 61 13.34 19.94 -6.65
N PHE A 62 14.16 20.99 -6.49
CA PHE A 62 14.77 21.32 -5.21
C PHE A 62 13.77 21.75 -4.14
N THR A 63 12.69 22.43 -4.53
CA THR A 63 11.59 22.79 -3.62
C THR A 63 10.91 21.54 -3.09
N ARG A 64 10.56 20.58 -3.96
CA ARG A 64 9.98 19.30 -3.55
C ARG A 64 10.91 18.50 -2.65
N ALA A 65 12.21 18.49 -2.96
CA ALA A 65 13.22 17.82 -2.12
C ALA A 65 13.25 18.40 -0.70
N ARG A 66 13.24 19.74 -0.60
CA ARG A 66 13.17 20.45 0.68
C ARG A 66 11.87 20.16 1.43
N ASP A 67 10.73 20.15 0.74
CA ASP A 67 9.43 19.84 1.33
C ASP A 67 9.37 18.41 1.85
N LEU A 68 9.93 17.45 1.09
CA LEU A 68 10.02 16.05 1.51
C LEU A 68 10.88 15.90 2.76
N ALA A 69 12.05 16.55 2.82
CA ALA A 69 12.91 16.56 4.00
C ALA A 69 12.19 17.18 5.21
N GLY A 70 11.53 18.32 5.02
CA GLY A 70 10.76 18.98 6.07
C GLY A 70 9.57 18.14 6.56
N ARG A 71 8.90 17.40 5.67
CA ARG A 71 7.81 16.48 6.04
C ARG A 71 8.35 15.29 6.80
N LEU A 72 9.49 14.72 6.40
CA LEU A 72 10.13 13.63 7.11
C LEU A 72 10.56 14.06 8.53
N ALA A 73 11.17 15.24 8.68
CA ALA A 73 11.62 15.75 9.97
C ALA A 73 10.47 15.96 10.98
N ARG A 74 9.28 16.28 10.48
CA ARG A 74 8.07 16.51 11.30
C ARG A 74 7.18 15.27 11.41
N PHE A 75 7.52 14.18 10.73
CA PHE A 75 6.65 13.02 10.64
C PHE A 75 6.57 12.29 11.97
N GLN A 76 5.34 12.01 12.39
CA GLN A 76 5.04 11.13 13.51
C GLN A 76 4.00 10.11 13.04
N ALA A 77 4.33 8.83 13.21
CA ALA A 77 3.43 7.76 12.80
C ALA A 77 2.28 7.64 13.83
N PRO A 78 1.01 7.63 13.40
CA PRO A 78 -0.12 7.53 14.32
C PRO A 78 -0.15 6.17 14.99
N ARG A 79 -0.61 6.12 16.23
CA ARG A 79 -0.84 4.85 16.94
C ARG A 79 -2.23 4.85 17.54
N PHE A 80 -2.80 3.67 17.70
CA PHE A 80 -4.21 3.49 18.02
C PHE A 80 -4.38 2.61 19.27
N PRO A 81 -5.29 2.97 20.20
CA PRO A 81 -5.64 2.12 21.33
C PRO A 81 -6.16 0.76 20.91
N ARG A 82 -6.96 0.72 19.84
CA ARG A 82 -7.51 -0.50 19.26
C ARG A 82 -7.50 -0.38 17.72
N PRO A 83 -6.38 -0.75 17.07
CA PRO A 83 -6.23 -0.56 15.63
C PRO A 83 -7.29 -1.33 14.81
N ARG A 84 -7.86 -0.68 13.80
CA ARG A 84 -8.80 -1.30 12.84
C ARG A 84 -8.04 -1.84 11.63
N VAL A 85 -8.00 -3.15 11.49
CA VAL A 85 -7.31 -3.86 10.41
C VAL A 85 -8.33 -4.31 9.37
N LEU A 86 -8.18 -3.80 8.16
CA LEU A 86 -8.92 -4.25 6.99
C LEU A 86 -8.07 -5.23 6.17
N MET A 87 -8.46 -6.50 6.14
CA MET A 87 -7.86 -7.52 5.27
C MET A 87 -8.62 -7.58 3.93
N LEU A 88 -7.91 -7.33 2.83
CA LEU A 88 -8.43 -7.42 1.48
C LEU A 88 -7.77 -8.58 0.73
N HIS A 89 -8.57 -9.42 0.08
CA HIS A 89 -8.07 -10.53 -0.74
C HIS A 89 -8.87 -10.71 -2.02
N ALA A 90 -8.22 -11.19 -3.08
CA ALA A 90 -8.84 -11.49 -4.37
C ALA A 90 -8.85 -12.99 -4.70
N SER A 91 -8.54 -13.85 -3.72
CA SER A 91 -8.42 -15.29 -3.90
C SER A 91 -9.60 -16.05 -3.29
N ASP A 92 -9.82 -17.28 -3.77
CA ASP A 92 -10.78 -18.21 -3.18
C ASP A 92 -10.41 -18.50 -1.72
N ASN A 93 -11.38 -18.28 -0.83
CA ASN A 93 -11.25 -18.40 0.61
C ASN A 93 -10.91 -19.82 1.12
N ARG A 94 -11.11 -20.87 0.31
CA ARG A 94 -10.95 -22.27 0.73
C ARG A 94 -9.59 -22.88 0.38
N ARG A 95 -8.95 -22.39 -0.70
CA ARG A 95 -7.73 -23.02 -1.25
C ARG A 95 -6.51 -22.10 -1.29
N SER A 96 -6.69 -20.81 -1.04
CA SER A 96 -5.60 -19.85 -1.19
C SER A 96 -4.63 -19.87 -0.01
N ASN A 97 -3.35 -20.11 -0.31
CA ASN A 97 -2.24 -19.96 0.63
C ASN A 97 -2.17 -18.55 1.23
N THR A 98 -2.42 -17.49 0.43
CA THR A 98 -2.39 -16.11 0.94
C THR A 98 -3.50 -15.85 1.94
N VAL A 99 -4.71 -16.39 1.68
CA VAL A 99 -5.86 -16.26 2.59
C VAL A 99 -5.60 -17.04 3.87
N ALA A 100 -5.08 -18.26 3.77
CA ALA A 100 -4.76 -19.09 4.93
C ALA A 100 -3.77 -18.39 5.86
N MET A 101 -2.68 -17.83 5.31
CA MET A 101 -1.71 -17.04 6.07
C MET A 101 -2.32 -15.75 6.62
N GLY A 102 -3.11 -15.01 5.82
CA GLY A 102 -3.77 -13.78 6.26
C GLY A 102 -4.69 -14.01 7.45
N LYS A 103 -5.50 -15.08 7.42
CA LYS A 103 -6.34 -15.48 8.55
C LYS A 103 -5.51 -15.82 9.79
N ALA A 104 -4.42 -16.58 9.63
CA ALA A 104 -3.54 -16.92 10.75
C ALA A 104 -2.93 -15.66 11.41
N VAL A 105 -2.41 -14.72 10.60
CA VAL A 105 -1.91 -13.43 11.10
C VAL A 105 -3.02 -12.62 11.78
N CYS A 106 -4.20 -12.52 11.17
CA CYS A 106 -5.33 -11.83 11.78
C CYS A 106 -5.78 -12.44 13.12
N ASN A 107 -5.68 -13.76 13.29
CA ASN A 107 -5.95 -14.42 14.58
C ASN A 107 -4.98 -13.97 15.67
N HIS A 108 -3.70 -13.75 15.33
CA HIS A 108 -2.71 -13.19 16.27
C HIS A 108 -2.97 -11.71 16.61
N LEU A 109 -3.61 -10.95 15.70
CA LEU A 109 -3.93 -9.54 15.89
C LEU A 109 -5.28 -9.31 16.62
N ALA A 110 -6.26 -10.20 16.45
CA ALA A 110 -7.62 -10.07 16.95
C ALA A 110 -7.77 -9.78 18.47
N PRO A 111 -6.87 -10.23 19.36
CA PRO A 111 -6.96 -9.85 20.78
C PRO A 111 -6.83 -8.34 21.02
N VAL A 112 -6.08 -7.61 20.17
CA VAL A 112 -5.74 -6.19 20.35
C VAL A 112 -6.34 -5.29 19.27
N CYS A 113 -6.72 -5.86 18.13
CA CYS A 113 -7.21 -5.14 16.96
C CYS A 113 -8.66 -5.52 16.62
N ASP A 114 -9.37 -4.62 15.94
CA ASP A 114 -10.64 -4.93 15.27
C ASP A 114 -10.34 -5.38 13.84
N ILE A 115 -10.82 -6.56 13.45
CA ILE A 115 -10.53 -7.15 12.15
C ILE A 115 -11.77 -7.15 11.26
N GLN A 116 -11.68 -6.51 10.09
CA GLN A 116 -12.66 -6.62 9.01
C GLN A 116 -12.02 -7.32 7.82
N THR A 117 -12.76 -8.22 7.16
CA THR A 117 -12.30 -8.91 5.94
C THR A 117 -13.25 -8.63 4.80
N ILE A 118 -12.71 -8.23 3.64
CA ILE A 118 -13.50 -8.08 2.41
C ILE A 118 -12.87 -8.88 1.28
N SER A 119 -13.71 -9.72 0.64
CA SER A 119 -13.34 -10.45 -0.57
C SER A 119 -13.60 -9.58 -1.80
N LEU A 120 -12.54 -9.29 -2.53
CA LEU A 120 -12.57 -8.62 -3.82
C LEU A 120 -13.12 -9.53 -4.95
N GLN A 121 -13.50 -10.79 -4.65
CA GLN A 121 -14.22 -11.67 -5.58
C GLN A 121 -15.74 -11.51 -5.49
N ASN A 122 -16.26 -11.14 -4.32
CA ASN A 122 -17.71 -11.17 -4.04
C ASN A 122 -18.47 -9.98 -4.63
N GLY A 123 -17.78 -9.05 -5.30
CA GLY A 123 -18.36 -7.91 -5.98
C GLY A 123 -17.96 -7.87 -7.45
N ALA A 124 -18.80 -7.24 -8.27
CA ALA A 124 -18.44 -6.88 -9.64
C ALA A 124 -17.35 -5.79 -9.62
N ILE A 125 -16.09 -6.20 -9.46
CA ILE A 125 -14.93 -5.30 -9.49
C ILE A 125 -14.53 -5.12 -10.95
N TYR A 126 -15.04 -4.04 -11.53
CA TYR A 126 -14.59 -3.55 -12.82
C TYR A 126 -13.32 -2.72 -12.65
N ASP A 127 -12.35 -2.92 -13.54
CA ASP A 127 -11.16 -2.08 -13.64
C ASP A 127 -11.51 -0.67 -14.17
N CYS A 128 -10.60 0.27 -13.94
CA CYS A 128 -10.65 1.61 -14.51
C CYS A 128 -10.42 1.55 -16.02
N ARG A 129 -11.38 2.06 -16.81
CA ARG A 129 -11.27 2.17 -18.27
C ARG A 129 -10.86 3.57 -18.74
N GLY A 130 -10.31 4.40 -17.85
CA GLY A 130 -9.83 5.75 -18.18
C GLY A 130 -10.91 6.82 -18.36
N CYS A 131 -11.81 7.01 -17.38
CA CYS A 131 -12.72 8.16 -17.39
C CYS A 131 -11.93 9.49 -17.28
N SER A 132 -12.47 10.58 -17.82
CA SER A 132 -11.82 11.90 -17.71
C SER A 132 -11.64 12.32 -16.25
N TYR A 133 -10.66 13.20 -15.99
CA TYR A 133 -10.45 13.77 -14.65
C TYR A 133 -11.73 14.45 -14.12
N THR A 134 -12.42 15.21 -14.97
CA THR A 134 -13.67 15.89 -14.61
C THR A 134 -14.78 14.93 -14.21
N ALA A 135 -14.93 13.82 -14.94
CA ALA A 135 -15.86 12.76 -14.58
C ALA A 135 -15.45 12.09 -13.26
N CYS A 136 -14.17 11.70 -13.12
CA CYS A 136 -13.66 11.09 -11.90
C CYS A 136 -13.95 11.98 -10.66
N LEU A 137 -13.67 13.28 -10.77
CA LEU A 137 -13.92 14.27 -9.73
C LEU A 137 -15.41 14.42 -9.39
N HIS A 138 -16.28 14.47 -10.40
CA HIS A 138 -17.72 14.58 -10.20
C HIS A 138 -18.29 13.41 -9.38
N TYR A 139 -17.99 12.17 -9.78
CA TYR A 139 -18.46 10.98 -9.06
C TYR A 139 -17.83 10.85 -7.67
N SER A 140 -16.52 11.14 -7.58
CA SER A 140 -15.77 11.10 -6.32
C SER A 140 -16.39 11.99 -5.25
N ARG A 141 -16.79 13.23 -5.57
CA ARG A 141 -17.44 14.15 -4.61
C ARG A 141 -18.73 13.61 -4.00
N ASN A 142 -19.41 12.72 -4.71
CA ASN A 142 -20.65 12.10 -4.26
C ASN A 142 -20.42 10.72 -3.59
N GLY A 143 -19.17 10.35 -3.27
CA GLY A 143 -18.85 9.04 -2.71
C GLY A 143 -19.01 7.88 -3.71
N THR A 144 -19.08 8.17 -5.01
CA THR A 144 -19.32 7.17 -6.06
C THR A 144 -18.14 7.07 -7.03
N CYS A 145 -18.22 6.15 -7.98
CA CYS A 145 -17.25 6.02 -9.07
C CYS A 145 -18.01 5.87 -10.38
N TYR A 146 -17.48 6.43 -11.48
CA TYR A 146 -18.04 6.30 -12.82
C TYR A 146 -18.36 4.84 -13.21
N TYR A 147 -17.55 3.90 -12.75
CA TYR A 147 -17.71 2.46 -13.03
C TYR A 147 -18.59 1.70 -12.02
N GLY A 148 -19.11 2.37 -10.98
CA GLY A 148 -19.96 1.76 -9.95
C GLY A 148 -19.36 0.52 -9.28
N GLY A 149 -20.20 -0.42 -8.87
CA GLY A 149 -19.79 -1.68 -8.24
C GLY A 149 -19.33 -1.54 -6.79
N ALA A 150 -18.79 -2.63 -6.24
CA ALA A 150 -18.52 -2.76 -4.81
C ALA A 150 -17.39 -1.85 -4.28
N LEU A 151 -16.49 -1.37 -5.14
CA LEU A 151 -15.37 -0.53 -4.72
C LEU A 151 -15.82 0.77 -4.03
N PRO A 152 -16.59 1.68 -4.69
CA PRO A 152 -17.05 2.90 -4.04
C PRO A 152 -18.03 2.67 -2.88
N THR A 153 -18.81 1.59 -2.90
CA THR A 153 -19.90 1.37 -1.94
C THR A 153 -19.49 0.61 -0.68
N GLU A 154 -18.47 -0.25 -0.77
CA GLU A 154 -18.07 -1.14 0.31
C GLU A 154 -16.58 -1.00 0.64
N VAL A 155 -15.71 -1.15 -0.37
CA VAL A 155 -14.26 -1.25 -0.15
C VAL A 155 -13.63 0.10 0.21
N PHE A 156 -13.97 1.18 -0.49
CA PHE A 156 -13.44 2.51 -0.21
C PHE A 156 -13.88 3.04 1.17
N PRO A 157 -15.16 2.94 1.57
CA PRO A 157 -15.56 3.25 2.94
C PRO A 157 -14.77 2.44 3.98
N ALA A 158 -14.58 1.14 3.76
CA ALA A 158 -13.81 0.30 4.68
C ALA A 158 -12.34 0.74 4.78
N ILE A 159 -11.70 1.14 3.66
CA ILE A 159 -10.32 1.68 3.67
C ILE A 159 -10.24 2.99 4.46
N LEU A 160 -11.23 3.88 4.32
CA LEU A 160 -11.24 5.15 5.07
C LEU A 160 -11.44 4.92 6.57
N GLN A 161 -12.25 3.92 6.92
CA GLN A 161 -12.54 3.51 8.29
C GLN A 161 -11.45 2.62 8.91
N SER A 162 -10.48 2.12 8.16
CA SER A 162 -9.39 1.33 8.73
C SER A 162 -8.23 2.22 9.18
N ASP A 163 -7.37 1.65 10.02
CA ASP A 163 -6.08 2.24 10.38
C ASP A 163 -4.95 1.48 9.68
N VAL A 164 -5.18 0.18 9.43
CA VAL A 164 -4.29 -0.73 8.74
C VAL A 164 -5.02 -1.38 7.56
N VAL A 165 -4.39 -1.38 6.39
CA VAL A 165 -4.80 -2.16 5.22
C VAL A 165 -3.82 -3.31 5.03
N LEU A 166 -4.31 -4.53 5.14
CA LEU A 166 -3.56 -5.76 4.87
C LEU A 166 -4.00 -6.35 3.53
N LEU A 167 -3.11 -6.31 2.53
CA LEU A 167 -3.37 -6.88 1.20
C LEU A 167 -2.83 -8.30 1.06
N LEU A 168 -3.68 -9.22 0.63
CA LEU A 168 -3.28 -10.59 0.30
C LEU A 168 -3.04 -10.72 -1.20
N CYS A 169 -1.78 -10.91 -1.57
CA CYS A 169 -1.31 -10.82 -2.95
C CYS A 169 -0.71 -12.16 -3.41
N PRO A 170 -1.49 -13.05 -4.04
CA PRO A 170 -0.89 -14.17 -4.75
C PRO A 170 -0.06 -13.64 -5.92
N ASN A 171 1.10 -14.24 -6.17
CA ASN A 171 1.90 -13.90 -7.35
C ASN A 171 1.32 -14.58 -8.60
N PHE A 172 0.78 -13.79 -9.52
CA PHE A 172 0.35 -14.23 -10.84
C PHE A 172 1.31 -13.71 -11.91
N ASN A 173 2.29 -14.53 -12.31
CA ASN A 173 3.29 -14.19 -13.33
C ASN A 173 4.04 -12.89 -13.01
N ASP A 174 4.59 -12.81 -11.81
CA ASP A 174 5.29 -11.65 -11.26
C ASP A 174 4.42 -10.39 -11.15
N SER A 175 3.11 -10.58 -10.99
CA SER A 175 2.12 -9.51 -10.94
C SER A 175 1.09 -9.71 -9.83
N ALA A 176 0.56 -8.60 -9.33
CA ALA A 176 -0.63 -8.63 -8.48
C ALA A 176 -1.86 -9.07 -9.29
N SER A 177 -2.84 -9.69 -8.62
CA SER A 177 -4.08 -10.11 -9.29
C SER A 177 -4.85 -8.96 -9.94
N ALA A 178 -5.62 -9.26 -10.98
CA ALA A 178 -6.44 -8.28 -11.70
C ALA A 178 -7.36 -7.48 -10.76
N ASN A 179 -7.97 -8.10 -9.75
CA ASN A 179 -8.87 -7.39 -8.83
C ASN A 179 -8.11 -6.45 -7.87
N ILE A 180 -6.88 -6.81 -7.46
CA ILE A 180 -6.02 -5.92 -6.67
C ILE A 180 -5.57 -4.73 -7.53
N LEU A 181 -5.21 -4.97 -8.80
CA LEU A 181 -4.88 -3.90 -9.74
C LEU A 181 -6.10 -2.99 -10.01
N ALA A 182 -7.29 -3.57 -10.19
CA ALA A 182 -8.53 -2.81 -10.37
C ALA A 182 -8.87 -1.93 -9.16
N LEU A 183 -8.68 -2.44 -7.94
CA LEU A 183 -8.75 -1.65 -6.71
C LEU A 183 -7.79 -0.47 -6.79
N ILE A 184 -6.50 -0.74 -7.02
CA ILE A 184 -5.43 0.27 -7.07
C ILE A 184 -5.72 1.34 -8.14
N ASN A 185 -6.15 0.94 -9.34
CA ASN A 185 -6.40 1.84 -10.46
C ASN A 185 -7.57 2.79 -10.19
N ARG A 186 -8.55 2.35 -9.40
CA ARG A 186 -9.76 3.12 -9.09
C ARG A 186 -9.64 4.00 -7.84
N MET A 187 -8.60 3.79 -7.03
CA MET A 187 -8.34 4.61 -5.83
C MET A 187 -8.04 6.08 -6.11
N THR A 188 -7.77 6.49 -7.36
CA THR A 188 -7.69 7.92 -7.69
C THR A 188 -8.97 8.65 -7.30
N GLY A 189 -10.14 8.04 -7.51
CA GLY A 189 -11.41 8.60 -7.06
C GLY A 189 -11.50 8.76 -5.55
N LEU A 190 -10.94 7.82 -4.77
CA LEU A 190 -10.88 7.91 -3.31
C LEU A 190 -9.94 9.04 -2.85
N LEU A 191 -8.78 9.17 -3.49
CA LEU A 191 -7.77 10.18 -3.14
C LEU A 191 -8.18 11.62 -3.47
N LEU A 192 -9.15 11.79 -4.37
CA LEU A 192 -9.78 13.08 -4.61
C LEU A 192 -10.71 13.52 -3.46
N GLN A 193 -11.16 12.58 -2.62
CA GLN A 193 -11.93 12.89 -1.41
C GLN A 193 -11.00 13.15 -0.23
N GLN A 194 -10.07 12.22 0.02
CA GLN A 194 -9.18 12.27 1.18
C GLN A 194 -7.86 11.54 0.91
N PRO A 195 -6.70 12.10 1.29
CA PRO A 195 -5.43 11.39 1.27
C PRO A 195 -5.39 10.30 2.36
N LEU A 196 -4.54 9.29 2.17
CA LEU A 196 -4.42 8.11 3.04
C LEU A 196 -3.12 8.12 3.86
N TYR A 197 -2.60 9.30 4.19
CA TYR A 197 -1.34 9.46 4.94
C TYR A 197 -1.38 8.86 6.35
N ASP A 198 -2.58 8.63 6.90
CA ASP A 198 -2.81 8.04 8.21
C ASP A 198 -2.99 6.51 8.17
N LYS A 199 -2.95 5.89 6.99
CA LYS A 199 -3.16 4.44 6.80
C LYS A 199 -1.85 3.68 6.69
N TYR A 200 -1.69 2.63 7.48
CA TYR A 200 -0.57 1.68 7.35
C TYR A 200 -0.87 0.62 6.28
N LEU A 201 0.06 0.39 5.37
CA LEU A 201 -0.03 -0.66 4.36
C LEU A 201 0.84 -1.87 4.75
N TYR A 202 0.22 -3.03 4.95
CA TYR A 202 0.91 -4.31 5.00
C TYR A 202 0.47 -5.21 3.84
N ALA A 203 1.32 -6.18 3.50
CA ALA A 203 1.02 -7.17 2.48
C ALA A 203 1.49 -8.56 2.89
N ILE A 204 0.79 -9.59 2.42
CA ILE A 204 1.29 -10.96 2.37
C ILE A 204 1.40 -11.34 0.91
N VAL A 205 2.60 -11.70 0.48
CA VAL A 205 2.87 -12.17 -0.88
C VAL A 205 3.23 -13.64 -0.82
N VAL A 206 2.44 -14.47 -1.51
CA VAL A 206 2.77 -15.89 -1.70
C VAL A 206 3.08 -16.14 -3.17
N SER A 207 4.24 -16.72 -3.43
CA SER A 207 4.70 -17.11 -4.76
C SER A 207 4.81 -18.62 -4.89
N GLY A 208 4.46 -19.18 -6.05
CA GLY A 208 4.69 -20.60 -6.33
C GLY A 208 6.17 -20.96 -6.44
N TYR A 209 6.99 -20.03 -6.97
CA TYR A 209 8.42 -20.23 -7.22
C TYR A 209 9.26 -19.07 -6.66
N SER A 210 9.20 -17.91 -7.31
CA SER A 210 9.99 -16.70 -7.00
C SER A 210 9.19 -15.41 -7.30
N GLY A 211 9.85 -14.26 -7.37
CA GLY A 211 9.24 -13.00 -7.83
C GLY A 211 8.29 -12.32 -6.84
N GLY A 212 8.29 -12.76 -5.57
CA GLY A 212 7.48 -12.10 -4.54
C GLY A 212 7.85 -10.62 -4.37
N ASP A 213 9.14 -10.29 -4.51
CA ASP A 213 9.66 -8.93 -4.47
C ASP A 213 9.13 -8.05 -5.61
N LEU A 214 8.86 -8.62 -6.80
CA LEU A 214 8.28 -7.91 -7.94
C LEU A 214 6.85 -7.47 -7.62
N VAL A 215 6.07 -8.36 -7.02
CA VAL A 215 4.70 -8.05 -6.56
C VAL A 215 4.74 -7.02 -5.43
N ALA A 216 5.61 -7.19 -4.43
CA ALA A 216 5.76 -6.21 -3.36
C ALA A 216 6.15 -4.82 -3.87
N ARG A 217 7.04 -4.73 -4.87
CA ARG A 217 7.40 -3.47 -5.53
C ARG A 217 6.23 -2.81 -6.25
N GLN A 218 5.36 -3.59 -6.89
CA GLN A 218 4.12 -3.05 -7.47
C GLN A 218 3.21 -2.47 -6.39
N ILE A 219 3.00 -3.19 -5.29
CA ILE A 219 2.14 -2.75 -4.18
C ILE A 219 2.69 -1.49 -3.52
N LEU A 220 3.96 -1.46 -3.09
CA LEU A 220 4.55 -0.27 -2.46
C LEU A 220 4.64 0.90 -3.45
N GLY A 221 4.94 0.63 -4.71
CA GLY A 221 5.04 1.64 -5.76
C GLY A 221 3.69 2.32 -6.00
N ALA A 222 2.64 1.52 -6.10
CA ALA A 222 1.30 2.03 -6.32
C ALA A 222 0.72 2.70 -5.08
N LEU A 223 0.84 2.09 -3.91
CA LEU A 223 0.09 2.52 -2.71
C LEU A 223 0.86 3.48 -1.81
N CYS A 224 2.15 3.25 -1.60
CA CYS A 224 2.99 4.15 -0.82
C CYS A 224 3.53 5.30 -1.68
N LEU A 225 4.26 5.00 -2.76
CA LEU A 225 4.92 6.05 -3.54
C LEU A 225 3.93 6.97 -4.26
N ASN A 226 2.80 6.44 -4.74
CA ASN A 226 1.84 7.21 -5.52
C ASN A 226 0.55 7.56 -4.75
N LYS A 227 0.08 6.71 -3.83
CA LYS A 227 -1.25 6.84 -3.19
C LYS A 227 -1.22 7.06 -1.67
N THR A 228 -0.15 7.69 -1.17
CA THR A 228 -0.05 8.29 0.18
C THR A 228 -0.07 7.34 1.37
N MET A 229 -0.34 6.04 1.22
CA MET A 229 -0.29 5.11 2.36
C MET A 229 1.11 5.00 2.95
N MET A 230 1.21 4.86 4.26
CA MET A 230 2.49 4.64 4.94
C MET A 230 2.99 3.21 4.71
N LEU A 231 4.30 3.06 4.55
CA LEU A 231 4.97 1.76 4.48
C LEU A 231 5.67 1.50 5.82
N PRO A 232 5.06 0.72 6.74
CA PRO A 232 5.67 0.38 8.03
C PRO A 232 6.90 -0.54 7.85
N PRO A 233 7.79 -0.64 8.84
CA PRO A 233 8.94 -1.55 8.82
C PRO A 233 8.51 -2.98 8.46
N HIS A 234 9.24 -3.63 7.56
CA HIS A 234 8.93 -5.00 7.12
C HIS A 234 7.48 -5.17 6.64
N PHE A 235 7.01 -4.25 5.79
CA PHE A 235 5.59 -4.16 5.40
C PHE A 235 5.04 -5.44 4.75
N CYS A 236 5.92 -6.28 4.19
CA CYS A 236 5.53 -7.44 3.41
C CYS A 236 6.06 -8.73 4.06
N LEU A 237 5.17 -9.68 4.32
CA LEU A 237 5.51 -11.06 4.63
C LEU A 237 5.54 -11.88 3.34
N PHE A 238 6.68 -12.54 3.07
CA PHE A 238 6.85 -13.39 1.90
C PHE A 238 6.78 -14.87 2.27
N GLN A 239 6.18 -15.67 1.39
CA GLN A 239 6.24 -17.12 1.47
C GLN A 239 6.27 -17.75 0.07
N THR A 240 7.13 -18.74 -0.12
CA THR A 240 7.09 -19.58 -1.31
C THR A 240 6.25 -20.83 -1.02
N ALA A 241 5.17 -21.02 -1.76
CA ALA A 241 4.29 -22.18 -1.67
C ALA A 241 3.38 -22.27 -2.91
N ASN A 242 3.47 -23.39 -3.62
CA ASN A 242 2.61 -23.66 -4.78
C ASN A 242 1.32 -24.38 -4.37
N ASP A 243 1.46 -25.50 -3.68
CA ASP A 243 0.33 -26.39 -3.43
C ASP A 243 -0.59 -25.84 -2.33
N PRO A 244 -1.92 -26.07 -2.41
CA PRO A 244 -2.85 -25.64 -1.38
C PRO A 244 -2.44 -26.15 0.01
N GLY A 245 -2.34 -25.24 0.98
CA GLY A 245 -1.95 -25.56 2.36
C GLY A 245 -0.45 -25.62 2.61
N ALA A 246 0.38 -25.68 1.56
CA ALA A 246 1.83 -25.77 1.70
C ALA A 246 2.44 -24.54 2.39
N ALA A 247 1.79 -23.37 2.28
CA ALA A 247 2.29 -22.16 2.94
C ALA A 247 2.27 -22.28 4.48
N LEU A 248 1.22 -22.86 5.06
CA LEU A 248 1.13 -23.06 6.51
C LEU A 248 1.93 -24.27 7.00
N ALA A 249 2.21 -25.24 6.12
CA ALA A 249 3.07 -26.38 6.43
C ALA A 249 4.58 -26.04 6.36
N ALA A 250 4.94 -24.86 5.85
CA ALA A 250 6.34 -24.48 5.68
C ALA A 250 7.07 -24.39 7.03
N PRO A 251 8.30 -24.94 7.16
CA PRO A 251 9.03 -24.92 8.42
C PRO A 251 9.17 -23.51 9.02
N GLY A 252 8.82 -23.39 10.30
CA GLY A 252 8.91 -22.14 11.06
C GLY A 252 7.98 -21.02 10.60
N VAL A 253 7.02 -21.27 9.69
CA VAL A 253 6.12 -20.22 9.18
C VAL A 253 5.22 -19.64 10.27
N GLU A 254 4.75 -20.48 11.21
CA GLU A 254 3.92 -20.04 12.32
C GLU A 254 4.67 -19.03 13.20
N GLU A 255 5.92 -19.33 13.57
CA GLU A 255 6.75 -18.41 14.37
C GLU A 255 7.05 -17.12 13.62
N ARG A 256 7.29 -17.19 12.29
CA ARG A 256 7.44 -15.98 11.46
C ARG A 256 6.17 -15.14 11.44
N MET A 257 5.00 -15.75 11.28
CA MET A 257 3.71 -15.05 11.27
C MET A 257 3.43 -14.39 12.63
N LYS A 258 3.69 -15.11 13.72
CA LYS A 258 3.54 -14.58 15.09
C LYS A 258 4.49 -13.43 15.38
N ALA A 259 5.76 -13.56 15.00
CA ALA A 259 6.74 -12.49 15.14
C ALA A 259 6.37 -11.25 14.31
N TRP A 260 5.90 -11.46 13.08
CA TRP A 260 5.45 -10.37 12.21
C TRP A 260 4.19 -9.68 12.76
N ALA A 261 3.20 -10.43 13.24
CA ALA A 261 2.03 -9.87 13.93
C ALA A 261 2.43 -9.04 15.16
N GLY A 262 3.40 -9.51 15.95
CA GLY A 262 3.97 -8.75 17.07
C GLY A 262 4.62 -7.44 16.62
N SER A 263 5.34 -7.44 15.50
CA SER A 263 5.93 -6.24 14.90
C SER A 263 4.86 -5.25 14.38
N ILE A 264 3.75 -5.76 13.85
CA ILE A 264 2.62 -4.92 13.45
C ILE A 264 2.09 -4.19 14.69
N LEU A 265 1.79 -4.94 15.77
CA LEU A 265 1.29 -4.38 17.01
C LEU A 265 2.24 -3.35 17.61
N SER A 266 3.55 -3.62 17.69
CA SER A 266 4.52 -2.65 18.23
C SER A 266 4.61 -1.36 17.41
N THR A 267 4.25 -1.42 16.12
CA THR A 267 4.24 -0.27 15.22
C THR A 267 2.98 0.56 15.39
N VAL A 268 1.80 -0.08 15.38
CA VAL A 268 0.50 0.61 15.22
C VAL A 268 -0.28 0.76 16.52
N HIS A 269 -0.02 -0.08 17.52
CA HIS A 269 -0.74 -0.05 18.78
C HIS A 269 -0.04 0.87 19.78
N GLN A 270 -0.83 1.67 20.47
CA GLN A 270 -0.42 2.36 21.69
C GLN A 270 -1.40 1.95 22.78
N PRO A 271 -0.95 1.28 23.86
CA PRO A 271 -1.82 1.00 24.98
C PRO A 271 -2.38 2.32 25.49
N GLY A 272 -3.70 2.37 25.72
CA GLY A 272 -4.33 3.58 26.24
C GLY A 272 -3.65 3.98 27.55
N GLY A 273 -2.96 5.12 27.54
CA GLY A 273 -2.83 5.91 28.75
C GLY A 273 -4.24 6.37 29.10
N GLY A 274 -4.65 6.17 30.35
CA GLY A 274 -5.89 6.77 30.86
C GLY A 274 -5.96 8.27 30.53
N PRO A 275 -7.17 8.86 30.52
CA PRO A 275 -7.36 10.24 30.08
C PRO A 275 -6.39 11.17 30.83
N ARG A 276 -5.59 11.93 30.07
CA ARG A 276 -4.98 13.16 30.56
C ARG A 276 -5.90 14.32 30.22
#